data_AF-A0A2W6UB79-F1
#
_entry.id   AF-A0A2W6UB79-F1
#
_cell.length_a   1.000
_cell.length_b   1.000
_cell.length_c   1.000
_cell.angle_alpha   90.00
_cell.angle_beta   90.00
_cell.angle_gamma   90.00
#
_symmetry.space_group_name_H-M   'P 1'
#
loop_
_entity.id
_entity.type
_entity.pdbx_description
1 polymer ?
#
loop_
_entity_poly.entity_id
_entity_poly.type
_entity_poly.pdbx_seq_one_letter_code
_entity_poly.pdbx_strand_id
1 'polypeptide(L)'
;MKKIFISLLLFVGITVFSQEKFDCNNLSKTNYLNKYYQLRDYGLKYKFKNGDEVIPVLISKTFNESSLRQICIDAAYQDHKFGTENSYKLYRDNIQNISREVFMNDYDYFQIFLKMISHLENNSNYIRMR
;
A
#
# COMPACT_ATOMS: atom_id res chain seq x y z
N MET A 1 -36.26 41.66 -0.63
CA MET A 1 -36.63 40.26 -0.32
C MET A 1 -36.66 39.51 -1.64
N LYS A 2 -35.96 38.41 -1.92
CA LYS A 2 -35.51 37.28 -1.10
C LYS A 2 -34.12 36.80 -1.58
N LYS A 3 -33.28 36.45 -0.60
CA LYS A 3 -32.12 35.56 -0.73
C LYS A 3 -32.59 34.22 -1.30
N ILE A 4 -31.87 33.61 -2.25
CA ILE A 4 -31.75 32.14 -2.38
C ILE A 4 -30.41 31.80 -3.04
N PHE A 5 -29.50 31.35 -2.18
CA PHE A 5 -28.52 30.27 -2.34
C PHE A 5 -27.56 30.26 -3.54
N ILE A 6 -26.42 30.93 -3.32
CA ILE A 6 -25.10 30.42 -3.68
C ILE A 6 -24.95 29.03 -3.03
N SER A 7 -25.18 27.94 -3.78
CA SER A 7 -24.78 26.59 -3.31
C SER A 7 -24.36 25.63 -4.41
N LEU A 8 -24.22 26.07 -5.66
CA LEU A 8 -23.82 25.17 -6.76
C LEU A 8 -22.30 25.08 -6.97
N LEU A 9 -21.49 25.64 -6.06
CA LEU A 9 -20.03 25.71 -6.19
C LEU A 9 -19.26 24.75 -5.25
N LEU A 10 -19.96 23.91 -4.47
CA LEU A 10 -19.33 23.02 -3.50
C LEU A 10 -19.39 21.52 -3.86
N PHE A 11 -19.81 21.15 -5.07
CA PHE A 11 -20.04 19.73 -5.41
C PHE A 11 -19.28 19.19 -6.64
N VAL A 12 -18.32 19.93 -7.21
CA VAL A 12 -17.51 19.41 -8.35
C VAL A 12 -16.06 19.08 -7.95
N GLY A 13 -15.69 19.30 -6.68
CA GLY A 13 -14.32 19.11 -6.20
C GLY A 13 -14.02 17.76 -5.54
N ILE A 14 -14.95 16.80 -5.58
CA ILE A 14 -14.76 15.49 -4.95
C ILE A 14 -15.08 14.44 -6.00
N THR A 15 -14.15 13.49 -6.16
CA THR A 15 -14.20 12.38 -7.12
C THR A 15 -13.82 12.78 -8.54
N VAL A 16 -12.53 12.67 -8.89
CA VAL A 16 -11.98 11.69 -9.85
C VAL A 16 -10.44 11.77 -9.76
N PHE A 17 -9.86 11.40 -8.62
CA PHE A 17 -8.62 10.63 -8.70
C PHE A 17 -9.09 9.21 -8.91
N SER A 18 -9.49 8.91 -10.15
CA SER A 18 -9.50 7.53 -10.62
C SER A 18 -8.02 7.15 -10.64
N GLN A 19 -7.47 6.74 -9.49
CA GLN A 19 -6.27 5.92 -9.49
C GLN A 19 -6.59 4.81 -10.49
N GLU A 20 -5.83 4.75 -11.59
CA GLU A 20 -5.88 3.56 -12.44
C GLU A 20 -5.68 2.39 -11.51
N LYS A 21 -6.72 1.56 -11.35
CA LYS A 21 -6.66 0.43 -10.44
C LYS A 21 -5.44 -0.40 -10.84
N PHE A 22 -4.55 -0.60 -9.89
CA PHE A 22 -3.29 -1.28 -10.09
C PHE A 22 -3.48 -2.60 -10.85
N ASP A 23 -2.79 -2.78 -11.97
CA ASP A 23 -2.95 -3.98 -12.80
C ASP A 23 -2.20 -5.17 -12.20
N CYS A 24 -2.92 -5.97 -11.42
CA CYS A 24 -2.39 -7.19 -10.82
C CYS A 24 -2.07 -8.31 -11.85
N ASN A 25 -2.38 -8.14 -13.14
CA ASN A 25 -2.09 -9.16 -14.15
C ASN A 25 -0.70 -9.04 -14.74
N ASN A 26 -0.09 -7.84 -14.69
CA ASN A 26 1.22 -7.57 -15.30
C ASN A 26 2.27 -7.23 -14.25
N LEU A 27 2.49 -8.15 -13.31
CA LEU A 27 3.41 -7.94 -12.18
C LEU A 27 4.85 -8.27 -12.56
N SER A 28 5.75 -7.32 -12.34
CA SER A 28 7.19 -7.51 -12.47
C SER A 28 7.87 -7.45 -11.10
N LYS A 29 8.57 -8.53 -10.74
CA LYS A 29 9.38 -8.58 -9.51
C LYS A 29 10.41 -7.45 -9.46
N THR A 30 11.03 -7.13 -10.60
CA THR A 30 12.00 -6.03 -10.71
C THR A 30 11.35 -4.69 -10.40
N ASN A 31 10.15 -4.43 -10.92
CA ASN A 31 9.43 -3.18 -10.64
C ASN A 31 9.08 -3.07 -9.16
N TYR A 32 8.64 -4.17 -8.54
CA TYR A 32 8.32 -4.23 -7.11
C TYR A 32 9.55 -3.99 -6.23
N LEU A 33 10.69 -4.60 -6.58
CA LEU A 33 11.95 -4.38 -5.88
C LEU A 33 12.41 -2.92 -5.98
N ASN A 34 12.40 -2.36 -7.19
CA ASN A 34 12.77 -0.95 -7.41
C ASN A 34 11.87 -0.02 -6.60
N LYS A 35 10.57 -0.28 -6.62
CA LYS A 35 9.60 0.52 -5.88
C LYS A 35 9.77 0.37 -4.37
N TYR A 36 10.07 -0.82 -3.88
CA TYR A 36 10.43 -1.04 -2.48
C TYR A 36 11.63 -0.18 -2.09
N TYR A 37 12.72 -0.17 -2.86
CA TYR A 37 13.89 0.63 -2.52
C TYR A 37 13.63 2.14 -2.52
N GLN A 38 12.68 2.63 -3.34
CA GLN A 38 12.23 4.01 -3.30
C GLN A 38 11.43 4.34 -2.03
N LEU A 39 10.63 3.39 -1.55
CA LEU A 39 9.68 3.61 -0.46
C LEU A 39 10.17 3.12 0.91
N ARG A 40 11.29 2.38 0.97
CA ARG A 40 11.67 1.62 2.17
C ARG A 40 11.82 2.49 3.43
N ASP A 41 12.28 3.72 3.25
CA ASP A 41 12.49 4.70 4.31
C ASP A 41 11.19 5.23 4.93
N TYR A 42 10.05 4.99 4.29
CA TYR A 42 8.72 5.23 4.85
C TYR A 42 8.21 4.04 5.67
N GLY A 43 9.06 3.43 6.50
CA GLY A 43 8.63 2.41 7.48
C GLY A 43 8.42 1.00 6.93
N LEU A 44 9.05 0.67 5.80
CA LEU A 44 9.02 -0.66 5.21
C LEU A 44 10.34 -1.42 5.42
N LYS A 45 11.32 -0.86 6.15
CA LYS A 45 12.62 -1.50 6.46
C LYS A 45 12.53 -2.61 7.53
N TYR A 46 11.66 -3.59 7.31
CA TYR A 46 11.60 -4.78 8.14
C TYR A 46 12.79 -5.68 7.87
N LYS A 47 13.41 -6.22 8.93
CA LYS A 47 14.56 -7.12 8.82
C LYS A 47 14.28 -8.48 9.48
N PHE A 48 14.91 -9.52 8.94
CA PHE A 48 15.06 -10.80 9.61
C PHE A 48 16.14 -10.72 10.69
N LYS A 49 16.21 -11.75 11.56
CA LYS A 49 17.22 -11.85 12.62
C LYS A 49 18.67 -11.85 12.08
N ASN A 50 18.87 -12.34 10.86
CA ASN A 50 20.18 -12.34 10.19
C ASN A 50 20.55 -11.00 9.54
N GLY A 51 19.68 -9.99 9.62
CA GLY A 51 19.91 -8.64 9.08
C GLY A 51 19.37 -8.40 7.67
N ASP A 52 18.94 -9.45 6.95
CA ASP A 52 18.38 -9.33 5.61
C ASP A 52 17.06 -8.55 5.61
N GLU A 53 16.84 -7.69 4.62
CA GLU A 53 15.58 -6.97 4.44
C GLU A 53 14.47 -7.95 4.00
N VAL A 54 13.34 -7.91 4.71
CA VAL A 54 12.25 -8.89 4.57
C VAL A 54 11.60 -8.81 3.20
N ILE A 55 11.20 -7.61 2.76
CA ILE A 55 10.44 -7.44 1.51
C ILE A 55 11.25 -7.88 0.27
N PRO A 56 12.53 -7.52 0.11
CA PRO A 56 13.35 -8.01 -1.00
C PRO A 56 13.45 -9.53 -1.06
N VAL A 57 13.62 -10.18 0.10
CA VAL A 57 13.64 -11.65 0.20
C VAL A 57 12.29 -12.24 -0.20
N LEU A 58 11.19 -11.68 0.31
CA LEU A 58 9.85 -12.16 -0.02
C LEU A 58 9.56 -12.07 -1.53
N ILE A 59 9.89 -10.95 -2.18
CA ILE A 59 9.69 -10.78 -3.62
C ILE A 59 10.60 -11.72 -4.42
N SER A 60 11.87 -11.83 -4.04
CA SER A 60 12.87 -12.52 -4.87
C SER A 60 12.85 -14.03 -4.68
N LYS A 61 12.62 -14.50 -3.45
CA LYS A 61 12.85 -15.90 -3.06
C LYS A 61 11.60 -16.64 -2.58
N THR A 62 10.63 -15.94 -2.00
CA THR A 62 9.47 -16.60 -1.36
C THR A 62 8.25 -16.64 -2.28
N PHE A 63 7.81 -15.50 -2.80
CA PHE A 63 6.62 -15.44 -3.63
C PHE A 63 6.96 -15.74 -5.09
N ASN A 64 6.27 -16.70 -5.68
CA ASN A 64 6.20 -16.83 -7.13
C ASN A 64 5.21 -15.80 -7.71
N GLU A 65 5.13 -15.70 -9.03
CA GLU A 65 4.27 -14.71 -9.70
C GLU A 65 2.79 -14.85 -9.33
N SER A 66 2.29 -16.09 -9.21
CA SER A 66 0.90 -16.36 -8.81
C SER A 66 0.62 -15.85 -7.41
N SER A 67 1.51 -16.12 -6.44
CA SER A 67 1.36 -15.63 -5.08
C SER A 67 1.47 -14.10 -4.98
N LEU A 68 2.38 -13.48 -5.76
CA LEU A 68 2.46 -12.02 -5.84
C LEU A 68 1.18 -11.41 -6.39
N ARG A 69 0.58 -12.05 -7.41
CA ARG A 69 -0.71 -11.65 -7.98
C ARG A 69 -1.83 -11.76 -6.96
N GLN A 70 -1.86 -12.84 -6.18
CA GLN A 70 -2.87 -12.97 -5.11
C GLN A 70 -2.72 -11.88 -4.03
N ILE A 71 -1.49 -11.58 -3.60
CA ILE A 71 -1.22 -10.49 -2.66
C ILE A 71 -1.69 -9.13 -3.21
N CYS A 72 -1.46 -8.89 -4.50
CA CYS A 72 -1.94 -7.70 -5.19
C CYS A 72 -3.48 -7.61 -5.20
N ILE A 73 -4.16 -8.70 -5.56
CA ILE A 73 -5.63 -8.77 -5.57
C ILE A 73 -6.19 -8.54 -4.17
N ASP A 74 -5.60 -9.15 -3.15
CA ASP A 74 -6.02 -8.99 -1.76
C ASP A 74 -5.88 -7.53 -1.31
N ALA A 75 -4.79 -6.85 -1.67
CA ALA A 75 -4.57 -5.45 -1.35
C ALA A 75 -5.61 -4.55 -2.02
N ALA A 76 -5.88 -4.76 -3.31
CA ALA A 76 -6.91 -4.04 -4.05
C ALA A 76 -8.33 -4.27 -3.48
N TYR A 77 -8.62 -5.48 -3.01
CA TYR A 77 -9.89 -5.79 -2.36
C TYR A 77 -10.03 -5.08 -1.01
N GLN A 78 -8.95 -4.99 -0.22
CA GLN A 78 -8.95 -4.23 1.04
C GLN A 78 -9.20 -2.75 0.80
N ASP A 79 -8.57 -2.18 -0.23
CA ASP A 79 -8.82 -0.79 -0.62
C ASP A 79 -10.29 -0.55 -0.99
N HIS A 80 -10.86 -1.40 -1.84
CA HIS A 80 -12.26 -1.31 -2.20
C HIS A 80 -13.19 -1.37 -0.98
N LYS A 81 -12.83 -2.16 0.03
CA LYS A 81 -13.64 -2.35 1.24
C LYS A 81 -13.53 -1.18 2.22
N PHE A 82 -12.35 -0.62 2.43
CA PHE A 82 -12.09 0.34 3.51
C PHE A 82 -11.83 1.77 3.02
N GLY A 83 -11.51 1.95 1.74
CA GLY A 83 -11.14 3.21 1.12
C GLY A 83 -9.72 3.65 1.46
N THR A 84 -9.05 4.21 0.46
CA THR A 84 -7.64 4.66 0.51
C THR A 84 -7.36 5.67 1.63
N GLU A 85 -8.29 6.60 1.87
CA GLU A 85 -8.16 7.63 2.92
C GLU A 85 -8.14 7.04 4.33
N ASN A 86 -8.92 6.00 4.57
CA ASN A 86 -8.94 5.33 5.87
C ASN A 86 -7.62 4.57 6.09
N SER A 87 -7.13 3.91 5.05
CA SER A 87 -5.82 3.25 5.07
C SER A 87 -4.66 4.21 5.33
N TYR A 88 -4.72 5.44 4.78
CA TYR A 88 -3.73 6.49 5.08
C TYR A 88 -3.69 6.82 6.57
N LYS A 89 -4.85 7.08 7.18
CA LYS A 89 -4.94 7.40 8.62
C LYS A 89 -4.35 6.26 9.46
N LEU A 90 -4.69 5.02 9.15
CA LEU A 90 -4.14 3.85 9.83
C LEU A 90 -2.63 3.73 9.66
N TYR A 91 -2.10 3.93 8.45
CA TYR A 91 -0.67 3.90 8.20
C TYR A 91 0.05 4.99 8.99
N ARG A 92 -0.50 6.20 8.96
CA ARG A 92 0.08 7.35 9.65
C ARG A 92 0.14 7.15 11.15
N ASP A 93 -0.96 6.70 11.74
CA ASP A 93 -1.11 6.62 13.19
C ASP A 93 -0.36 5.41 13.78
N ASN A 94 -0.20 4.33 13.02
CA ASN A 94 0.37 3.07 13.53
C ASN A 94 1.77 2.75 13.02
N ILE A 95 2.18 3.32 11.88
CA ILE A 95 3.36 2.86 11.15
C ILE A 95 4.37 3.99 10.97
N GLN A 96 4.01 5.16 10.42
CA GLN A 96 4.97 6.24 10.12
C GLN A 96 4.33 7.63 9.98
N ASN A 97 5.11 8.70 10.14
CA ASN A 97 4.67 10.03 9.77
C ASN A 97 4.98 10.36 8.29
N ILE A 98 4.16 9.87 7.36
CA ILE A 98 4.24 10.15 5.91
C ILE A 98 3.20 11.19 5.48
N SER A 99 3.54 12.03 4.49
CA SER A 99 2.57 12.96 3.92
C SER A 99 1.46 12.20 3.19
N ARG A 100 0.25 12.77 3.19
CA ARG A 100 -0.90 12.20 2.49
C ARG A 100 -0.61 12.00 1.01
N GLU A 101 -0.01 13.00 0.36
CA GLU A 101 0.29 12.95 -1.07
C GLU A 101 1.22 11.80 -1.44
N VAL A 102 2.33 11.62 -0.72
CA VAL A 102 3.27 10.53 -0.98
C VAL A 102 2.58 9.17 -0.77
N PHE A 103 1.79 9.03 0.29
CA PHE A 103 1.04 7.80 0.52
C PHE A 103 0.01 7.52 -0.59
N MET A 104 -0.74 8.51 -1.03
CA MET A 104 -1.77 8.33 -2.07
C MET A 104 -1.17 8.00 -3.44
N ASN A 105 -0.01 8.57 -3.78
CA ASN A 105 0.66 8.29 -5.05
C ASN A 105 1.21 6.87 -5.12
N ASP A 106 1.58 6.29 -3.98
CA ASP A 106 2.23 4.99 -3.88
C ASP A 106 1.42 3.95 -3.09
N TYR A 107 0.12 4.22 -2.96
CA TYR A 107 -0.77 3.51 -2.04
C TYR A 107 -0.77 1.99 -2.26
N ASP A 108 -0.94 1.56 -3.51
CA ASP A 108 -1.04 0.13 -3.84
C ASP A 108 0.21 -0.62 -3.42
N TYR A 109 1.39 -0.03 -3.68
CA TYR A 109 2.66 -0.61 -3.27
C TYR A 109 2.79 -0.69 -1.74
N PHE A 110 2.41 0.36 -1.02
CA PHE A 110 2.38 0.31 0.45
C PHE A 110 1.50 -0.84 0.95
N GLN A 111 0.27 -0.97 0.45
CA GLN A 111 -0.65 -2.03 0.87
C GLN A 111 -0.12 -3.42 0.52
N ILE A 112 0.41 -3.58 -0.68
CA ILE A 112 1.02 -4.82 -1.15
C ILE A 112 2.16 -5.25 -0.22
N PHE A 113 3.10 -4.34 0.07
CA PHE A 113 4.24 -4.67 0.93
C PHE A 113 3.83 -4.99 2.37
N LEU A 114 2.87 -4.25 2.93
CA LEU A 114 2.31 -4.55 4.25
C LEU A 114 1.60 -5.91 4.26
N LYS A 115 0.87 -6.24 3.19
CA LYS A 115 0.19 -7.52 3.04
C LYS A 115 1.18 -8.68 2.93
N MET A 116 2.29 -8.50 2.23
CA MET A 116 3.38 -9.49 2.20
C MET A 116 3.93 -9.79 3.60
N ILE A 117 4.16 -8.74 4.40
CA ILE A 117 4.65 -8.90 5.77
C ILE A 117 3.60 -9.60 6.64
N SER A 118 2.34 -9.17 6.58
CA SER A 118 1.26 -9.84 7.32
C SER A 118 1.11 -11.31 6.90
N HIS A 119 1.26 -11.62 5.61
CA HIS A 119 1.27 -13.00 5.14
C HIS A 119 2.43 -13.80 5.74
N LEU A 120 3.63 -13.23 5.79
CA LEU A 120 4.78 -13.86 6.44
C LEU A 120 4.53 -14.08 7.94
N GLU A 121 4.01 -13.09 8.66
CA GLU A 121 3.69 -13.21 10.10
C GLU A 121 2.64 -14.29 10.38
N ASN A 122 1.62 -14.40 9.53
CA ASN A 122 0.55 -15.37 9.72
C ASN A 122 0.96 -16.81 9.37
N ASN A 123 1.99 -16.99 8.55
CA ASN A 123 2.41 -18.30 8.04
C ASN A 123 3.80 -18.73 8.54
N SER A 124 4.40 -17.98 9.46
CA SER A 124 5.70 -18.29 10.03
C SER A 124 5.83 -17.76 11.45
N ASN A 125 6.95 -18.06 12.11
CA ASN A 125 7.30 -17.50 13.43
C ASN A 125 7.96 -16.12 13.32
N TYR A 126 7.81 -15.42 12.19
CA TYR A 126 8.33 -14.06 12.02
C TYR A 126 7.49 -13.08 12.84
N ILE A 127 8.18 -12.26 13.64
CA ILE A 127 7.59 -11.14 14.39
C ILE A 127 8.28 -9.88 13.88
N ARG A 128 7.50 -8.87 13.47
CA ARG A 128 8.02 -7.58 13.04
C ARG A 128 8.95 -6.97 14.10
N MET A 129 10.23 -6.85 13.74
CA MET A 129 11.18 -6.01 14.45
C MET A 129 11.27 -4.69 13.67
N ARG A 130 10.86 -3.59 14.33
CA ARG A 130 10.94 -2.23 13.78
C ARG A 130 12.27 -1.59 14.15
#